data_AF-A0ABD2F2Y8-F1
#
_entry.id   AF-A0ABD2F2Y8-F1
#
_cell.length_a   1.000
_cell.length_b   1.000
_cell.length_c   1.000
_cell.angle_alpha   90.00
_cell.angle_beta   90.00
_cell.angle_gamma   90.00
#
_symmetry.space_group_name_H-M   'P 1'
#
loop_
_entity.id
_entity.type
_entity.pdbx_description
1 polymer ?
#
loop_
_entity_poly.entity_id
_entity_poly.type
_entity_poly.pdbx_seq_one_letter_code
_entity_poly.pdbx_strand_id
1 'polypeptide(L)'
;MNPILYWEYQTMPQTPVFTTQVKNYRFRDAVWIDACINISHHYCNIFDYIDDPSSSLWARVKARVGQKESAYARSKEFIMCQHGKIGPPKLAIRKKENQIIIDIFHPLIIVNGEEQGAMYDDENTCYTFTYNAYVTVNGSESLDRIHLQTEDDCSETQCRLSIPASSVNSQYCVSAEGVSDTWGVTTERSKEVCITIFNSSIKDSVWITVFAAFLLFLVLILVFVYCCIKKINPFRRKNIMLPKSL
;
A
#
# COMPACT_ATOMS: atom_id res chain seq x y z
N MET A 1 -3.75 2.20 16.42
CA MET A 1 -4.58 1.65 17.53
C MET A 1 -4.77 2.73 18.58
N ASN A 2 -5.97 2.92 19.15
CA ASN A 2 -6.26 3.97 20.15
C ASN A 2 -7.19 3.40 21.25
N PRO A 3 -6.66 2.89 22.38
CA PRO A 3 -7.45 2.24 23.41
C PRO A 3 -8.17 3.27 24.28
N ILE A 4 -9.50 3.18 24.28
CA ILE A 4 -10.38 4.05 25.06
C ILE A 4 -11.16 3.17 26.04
N LEU A 5 -11.05 3.50 27.32
CA LEU A 5 -11.86 2.89 28.37
C LEU A 5 -13.26 3.51 28.34
N TYR A 6 -14.29 2.68 28.40
CA TYR A 6 -15.68 3.11 28.54
C TYR A 6 -16.31 2.47 29.78
N TRP A 7 -17.24 3.17 30.42
CA TRP A 7 -18.05 2.64 31.52
C TRP A 7 -19.45 3.22 31.49
N GLU A 8 -20.36 2.58 32.21
CA GLU A 8 -21.72 3.09 32.43
C GLU A 8 -21.88 3.53 33.87
N TYR A 9 -22.76 4.51 34.10
CA TYR A 9 -23.09 4.95 35.45
C TYR A 9 -24.56 5.36 35.54
N GLN A 10 -25.20 5.04 36.66
CA GLN A 10 -26.61 5.37 36.88
C GLN A 10 -26.81 6.89 36.94
N THR A 11 -27.99 7.35 36.53
CA THR A 11 -28.38 8.76 36.65
C THR A 11 -28.44 9.16 38.12
N MET A 12 -27.76 10.25 38.47
CA MET A 12 -27.71 10.80 39.83
C MET A 12 -28.19 12.25 39.85
N PRO A 13 -28.81 12.72 40.95
CA PRO A 13 -29.20 14.13 41.08
C PRO A 13 -28.01 15.10 41.03
N GLN A 14 -26.85 14.65 41.49
CA GLN A 14 -25.59 15.39 41.45
C GLN A 14 -24.70 14.80 40.35
N THR A 15 -24.00 15.65 39.61
CA THR A 15 -23.07 15.19 38.56
C THR A 15 -21.90 14.43 39.19
N PRO A 16 -21.75 13.12 38.95
CA PRO A 16 -20.60 12.38 39.40
C PRO A 16 -19.35 12.79 38.60
N VAL A 17 -18.19 12.66 39.23
CA VAL A 17 -16.90 12.71 38.54
C VAL A 17 -16.18 11.38 38.71
N PHE A 18 -15.38 11.00 37.72
CA PHE A 18 -14.73 9.71 37.64
C PHE A 18 -13.22 9.86 37.67
N THR A 19 -12.55 8.86 38.25
CA THR A 19 -11.10 8.72 38.19
C THR A 19 -10.78 7.33 37.68
N THR A 20 -10.00 7.27 36.61
CA THR A 20 -9.54 6.02 35.98
C THR A 20 -8.09 5.78 36.29
N GLN A 21 -7.73 4.51 36.46
CA GLN A 21 -6.36 4.09 36.69
C GLN A 21 -6.00 2.90 35.81
N VAL A 22 -4.74 2.82 35.41
CA VAL A 22 -4.18 1.74 34.59
C VAL A 22 -3.05 1.06 35.36
N LYS A 23 -2.91 -0.25 35.17
CA LYS A 23 -1.82 -1.06 35.71
C LYS A 23 -1.28 -2.00 34.64
N ASN A 24 0.00 -1.83 34.29
CA ASN A 24 0.72 -2.69 33.35
C ASN A 24 1.36 -3.89 34.08
N TYR A 25 1.43 -5.06 33.44
CA TYR A 25 1.94 -6.30 34.04
C TYR A 25 3.47 -6.32 34.27
N ARG A 26 4.24 -5.46 33.61
CA ARG A 26 5.66 -5.66 33.37
C ARG A 26 6.60 -5.52 34.59
N PHE A 27 6.15 -5.00 35.73
CA PHE A 27 7.00 -4.77 36.91
C PHE A 27 6.52 -5.49 38.17
N ARG A 28 7.46 -6.05 38.94
CA ARG A 28 7.22 -6.68 40.26
C ARG A 28 6.47 -5.77 41.24
N ASP A 29 6.59 -4.46 41.05
CA ASP A 29 5.93 -3.41 41.84
C ASP A 29 4.84 -2.66 41.06
N ALA A 30 4.17 -3.29 40.08
CA ALA A 30 3.20 -2.61 39.23
C ALA A 30 2.11 -1.87 40.05
N VAL A 31 2.19 -0.53 40.05
CA VAL A 31 1.28 0.38 40.74
C VAL A 31 0.13 0.78 39.81
N TRP A 32 -0.99 1.20 40.40
CA TRP A 32 -2.06 1.86 39.65
C TRP A 32 -1.69 3.31 39.37
N ILE A 33 -1.62 3.67 38.09
CA ILE A 33 -1.29 5.01 37.61
C ILE A 33 -2.60 5.72 37.24
N ASP A 34 -2.81 6.95 37.72
CA ASP A 34 -3.97 7.76 37.35
C ASP A 34 -3.89 8.16 35.87
N ALA A 35 -4.95 7.82 35.12
CA ALA A 35 -5.06 8.16 33.71
C ALA A 35 -5.91 9.43 33.52
N CYS A 36 -7.21 9.35 33.78
CA CYS A 36 -8.10 10.51 33.78
C CYS A 36 -8.59 10.79 35.20
N ILE A 37 -8.55 12.05 35.64
CA ILE A 37 -8.90 12.44 37.00
C ILE A 37 -10.05 13.45 36.98
N ASN A 38 -11.07 13.22 37.82
CA ASN A 38 -12.23 14.08 38.01
C ASN A 38 -12.97 14.45 36.70
N ILE A 39 -13.08 13.52 35.75
CA ILE A 39 -13.83 13.71 34.51
C ILE A 39 -15.32 13.41 34.69
N SER A 40 -16.20 14.13 34.00
CA SER A 40 -17.65 13.91 34.07
C SER A 40 -18.20 13.03 32.94
N HIS A 41 -17.44 12.86 31.85
CA HIS A 41 -17.78 11.96 30.76
C HIS A 41 -17.39 10.52 31.10
N HIS A 42 -17.96 9.57 30.34
CA HIS A 42 -17.87 8.14 30.62
C HIS A 42 -16.84 7.40 29.73
N TYR A 43 -15.77 8.10 29.38
CA TYR A 43 -14.68 7.51 28.62
C TYR A 43 -13.33 8.08 29.04
N CYS A 44 -12.23 7.37 28.77
CA CYS A 44 -10.88 7.87 29.00
C CYS A 44 -9.93 7.24 27.98
N ASN A 45 -9.18 8.07 27.25
CA ASN A 45 -8.10 7.57 26.41
C ASN A 45 -6.94 7.14 27.33
N ILE A 46 -6.49 5.89 27.18
CA ILE A 46 -5.43 5.32 28.00
C ILE A 46 -4.15 5.02 27.21
N PHE A 47 -4.05 5.45 25.95
CA PHE A 47 -2.91 5.16 25.07
C PHE A 47 -1.56 5.46 25.72
N ASP A 48 -1.40 6.66 26.30
CA ASP A 48 -0.14 7.13 26.88
C ASP A 48 0.25 6.40 28.19
N TYR A 49 -0.64 5.55 28.71
CA TYR A 49 -0.44 4.78 29.95
C TYR A 49 -0.14 3.31 29.69
N ILE A 50 0.04 2.92 28.42
CA ILE A 50 0.39 1.57 28.00
C ILE A 50 1.87 1.56 27.64
N ASP A 51 2.67 0.89 28.48
CA ASP A 51 4.12 0.84 28.29
C ASP A 51 4.51 -0.10 27.15
N ASP A 52 3.82 -1.23 27.05
CA ASP A 52 4.06 -2.26 26.04
C ASP A 52 2.73 -2.83 25.55
N PRO A 53 2.40 -2.68 24.27
CA PRO A 53 1.13 -3.15 23.72
C PRO A 53 0.99 -4.68 23.76
N SER A 54 2.10 -5.42 23.86
CA SER A 54 2.14 -6.88 23.96
C SER A 54 1.97 -7.39 25.39
N SER A 55 2.09 -6.51 26.37
CA SER A 55 1.92 -6.86 27.77
C SER A 55 0.46 -6.73 28.22
N SER A 56 0.08 -7.58 29.16
CA SER A 56 -1.22 -7.47 29.82
C SER A 56 -1.34 -6.19 30.63
N LEU A 57 -2.53 -5.60 30.63
CA LEU A 57 -2.90 -4.48 31.46
C LEU A 57 -4.31 -4.63 32.04
N TRP A 58 -4.56 -3.89 33.11
CA TRP A 58 -5.88 -3.71 33.69
C TRP A 58 -6.18 -2.24 33.89
N ALA A 59 -7.43 -1.87 33.68
CA ALA A 59 -7.95 -0.56 34.04
C ALA A 59 -8.92 -0.69 35.21
N ARG A 60 -9.12 0.38 35.95
CA ARG A 60 -10.21 0.49 36.92
C ARG A 60 -10.74 1.91 36.99
N VAL A 61 -12.01 2.05 37.33
CA VAL A 61 -12.67 3.35 37.47
C VAL A 61 -13.41 3.42 38.80
N LYS A 62 -13.35 4.58 39.46
CA LYS A 62 -14.22 4.91 40.60
C LYS A 62 -14.98 6.20 40.32
N ALA A 63 -16.16 6.32 40.92
CA ALA A 63 -16.96 7.53 40.90
C ALA A 63 -16.82 8.29 42.22
N ARG A 64 -16.96 9.61 42.16
CA ARG A 64 -17.01 10.51 43.29
C ARG A 64 -18.20 11.45 43.15
N VAL A 65 -18.99 11.55 44.21
CA VAL A 65 -20.12 12.46 44.33
C VAL A 65 -19.93 13.28 45.60
N GLY A 66 -19.58 14.56 45.43
CA GLY A 66 -19.12 15.41 46.53
C GLY A 66 -17.83 14.88 47.16
N GLN A 67 -17.90 14.44 48.41
CA GLN A 67 -16.78 13.84 49.17
C GLN A 67 -16.86 12.31 49.27
N LYS A 68 -17.94 11.69 48.78
CA LYS A 68 -18.10 10.22 48.83
C LYS A 68 -17.56 9.60 47.55
N GLU A 69 -16.78 8.53 47.72
CA GLU A 69 -16.23 7.74 46.62
C GLU A 69 -16.86 6.35 46.57
N SER A 70 -17.02 5.80 45.37
CA SER A 70 -17.41 4.41 45.16
C SER A 70 -16.22 3.47 45.30
N ALA A 71 -16.50 2.17 45.43
CA ALA A 71 -15.50 1.15 45.12
C ALA A 71 -15.05 1.24 43.65
N TYR A 72 -13.86 0.73 43.36
CA TYR A 72 -13.37 0.61 41.98
C TYR A 72 -14.07 -0.53 41.25
N ALA A 73 -14.55 -0.26 40.04
CA ALA A 73 -14.88 -1.28 39.06
C ALA A 73 -13.63 -1.56 38.21
N ARG A 74 -13.21 -2.83 38.12
CA ARG A 74 -12.01 -3.24 37.38
C ARG A 74 -12.39 -3.87 36.04
N SER A 75 -11.61 -3.58 35.00
CA SER A 75 -11.72 -4.24 33.71
C SER A 75 -11.25 -5.70 33.78
N LYS A 76 -11.59 -6.47 32.75
CA LYS A 76 -10.85 -7.70 32.45
C LYS A 76 -9.42 -7.37 32.05
N GLU A 77 -8.58 -8.38 32.04
CA GLU A 77 -7.26 -8.29 31.42
C GLU A 77 -7.39 -7.87 29.95
N PHE A 78 -6.51 -6.97 29.52
CA PHE A 78 -6.46 -6.46 28.16
C PHE A 78 -5.02 -6.52 27.64
N ILE A 79 -4.85 -7.01 26.41
CA ILE A 79 -3.58 -6.97 25.69
C ILE A 79 -3.87 -6.24 24.38
N MET A 80 -3.14 -5.16 24.11
CA MET A 80 -3.47 -4.25 23.01
C MET A 80 -3.28 -4.91 21.65
N CYS A 81 -2.21 -5.69 21.46
CA CYS A 81 -1.96 -6.39 20.19
C CYS A 81 -2.96 -7.51 19.91
N GLN A 82 -3.51 -8.12 20.96
CA GLN A 82 -4.41 -9.26 20.83
C GLN A 82 -5.89 -8.83 20.70
N HIS A 83 -6.30 -7.84 21.48
CA HIS A 83 -7.69 -7.40 21.54
C HIS A 83 -7.96 -6.14 20.72
N GLY A 84 -6.92 -5.43 20.31
CA GLY A 84 -7.02 -4.24 19.47
C GLY A 84 -7.41 -4.58 18.04
N LYS A 85 -8.12 -3.66 17.39
CA LYS A 85 -8.33 -3.68 15.94
C LYS A 85 -7.30 -2.82 15.26
N ILE A 86 -6.79 -3.30 14.13
CA ILE A 86 -5.79 -2.61 13.33
C ILE A 86 -6.45 -2.19 12.02
N GLY A 87 -6.35 -0.90 11.71
CA GLY A 87 -6.84 -0.36 10.45
C GLY A 87 -6.08 -0.94 9.25
N PRO A 88 -6.58 -0.71 8.03
CA PRO A 88 -6.00 -1.32 6.84
C PRO A 88 -4.64 -0.72 6.46
N PRO A 89 -3.77 -1.48 5.78
CA PRO A 89 -2.59 -0.90 5.14
C PRO A 89 -2.99 0.06 4.02
N LYS A 90 -2.14 1.06 3.73
CA LYS A 90 -2.31 1.92 2.56
C LYS A 90 -1.59 1.28 1.38
N LEU A 91 -2.14 1.42 0.17
CA LEU A 91 -1.55 0.87 -1.05
C LEU A 91 -1.21 1.99 -2.04
N ALA A 92 -0.06 1.87 -2.70
CA ALA A 92 0.26 2.60 -3.91
C ALA A 92 0.64 1.62 -5.02
N ILE A 93 0.16 1.87 -6.23
CA ILE A 93 0.42 1.01 -7.39
C ILE A 93 1.03 1.84 -8.52
N ARG A 94 2.06 1.30 -9.16
CA ARG A 94 2.74 1.95 -10.28
C ARG A 94 3.24 0.94 -11.30
N LYS A 95 3.28 1.35 -12.57
CA LYS A 95 3.89 0.57 -13.65
C LYS A 95 5.35 0.94 -13.78
N LYS A 96 6.23 -0.07 -13.87
CA LYS A 96 7.63 0.10 -14.26
C LYS A 96 7.95 -0.93 -15.34
N GLU A 97 8.23 -0.44 -16.56
CA GLU A 97 8.55 -1.28 -17.72
C GLU A 97 7.50 -2.39 -17.94
N ASN A 98 7.86 -3.64 -17.69
CA ASN A 98 7.02 -4.84 -17.84
C ASN A 98 6.53 -5.41 -16.49
N GLN A 99 6.54 -4.59 -15.44
CA GLN A 99 6.14 -4.97 -14.09
C GLN A 99 5.19 -3.94 -13.48
N ILE A 100 4.37 -4.42 -12.57
CA ILE A 100 3.55 -3.63 -11.66
C ILE A 100 4.20 -3.70 -10.29
N ILE A 101 4.54 -2.53 -9.75
CA ILE A 101 5.07 -2.40 -8.41
C ILE A 101 3.92 -1.96 -7.51
N ILE A 102 3.69 -2.71 -6.44
CA ILE A 102 2.73 -2.43 -5.40
C ILE A 102 3.54 -2.13 -4.14
N ASP A 103 3.44 -0.90 -3.66
CA ASP A 103 4.00 -0.48 -2.39
C ASP A 103 2.87 -0.59 -1.33
N ILE A 104 3.06 -1.46 -0.33
CA ILE A 104 2.15 -1.72 0.79
C ILE A 104 2.70 -1.02 2.03
N PHE A 105 2.08 0.07 2.44
CA PHE A 105 2.51 0.83 3.61
C PHE A 105 1.93 0.22 4.89
N HIS A 106 2.76 0.13 5.93
CA HIS A 106 2.31 -0.32 7.23
C HIS A 106 1.16 0.55 7.76
N PRO A 107 0.20 -0.02 8.52
CA PRO A 107 -0.83 0.77 9.18
C PRO A 107 -0.20 1.87 10.06
N LEU A 108 -0.88 3.00 10.17
CA LEU A 108 -0.41 4.11 10.99
C LEU A 108 -1.03 4.07 12.39
N ILE A 109 -0.23 4.46 13.38
CA ILE A 109 -0.69 4.69 14.74
C ILE A 109 -1.28 6.11 14.79
N ILE A 110 -2.59 6.21 14.96
CA ILE A 110 -3.31 7.48 15.10
C ILE A 110 -3.84 7.61 16.52
N VAL A 111 -3.41 8.67 17.22
CA VAL A 111 -3.80 8.97 18.60
C VAL A 111 -4.39 10.37 18.63
N ASN A 112 -5.62 10.52 19.11
CA ASN A 112 -6.33 11.81 19.16
C ASN A 112 -6.38 12.57 17.82
N GLY A 113 -6.25 11.88 16.68
CA GLY A 113 -6.27 12.47 15.34
C GLY A 113 -4.88 12.81 14.78
N GLU A 114 -3.81 12.62 15.55
CA GLU A 114 -2.43 12.83 15.10
C GLU A 114 -1.75 11.50 14.72
N GLU A 115 -1.02 11.50 13.61
CA GLU A 115 -0.23 10.36 13.15
C GLU A 115 1.08 10.31 13.95
N GLN A 116 1.28 9.25 14.76
CA GLN A 116 2.48 9.04 15.57
C GLN A 116 3.59 8.30 14.81
N GLY A 117 3.24 7.55 13.77
CA GLY A 117 4.20 6.79 12.96
C GLY A 117 3.60 5.54 12.33
N ALA A 118 4.43 4.82 11.57
CA ALA A 118 4.12 3.49 11.07
C ALA A 118 4.12 2.48 12.23
N MET A 119 3.19 1.53 12.18
CA MET A 119 3.12 0.42 13.12
C MET A 119 4.18 -0.62 12.74
N TYR A 120 5.43 -0.28 13.03
CA TYR A 120 6.63 -1.08 12.77
C TYR A 120 7.57 -0.93 13.97
N ASP A 121 8.08 -2.06 14.46
CA ASP A 121 9.10 -2.11 15.52
C ASP A 121 9.83 -3.45 15.42
N ASP A 122 11.14 -3.40 15.26
CA ASP A 122 12.00 -4.59 15.18
C ASP A 122 12.16 -5.29 16.53
N GLU A 123 11.95 -4.57 17.64
CA GLU A 123 12.07 -5.11 18.99
C GLU A 123 10.73 -5.64 19.53
N ASN A 124 9.60 -5.18 19.00
CA ASN A 124 8.26 -5.55 19.46
C ASN A 124 7.46 -6.34 18.42
N THR A 125 7.17 -7.60 18.74
CA THR A 125 6.37 -8.50 17.90
C THR A 125 4.93 -8.04 17.70
N CYS A 126 4.43 -7.07 18.48
CA CYS A 126 3.14 -6.43 18.26
C CYS A 126 2.96 -5.86 16.85
N TYR A 127 4.06 -5.36 16.27
CA TYR A 127 4.05 -4.57 15.04
C TYR A 127 4.66 -5.32 13.86
N THR A 128 4.92 -6.62 14.01
CA THR A 128 5.38 -7.49 12.93
C THR A 128 4.18 -8.04 12.16
N PHE A 129 4.06 -7.64 10.89
CA PHE A 129 3.01 -8.09 9.98
C PHE A 129 3.58 -8.73 8.72
N THR A 130 3.08 -9.91 8.37
CA THR A 130 3.14 -10.42 7.00
C THR A 130 1.94 -9.90 6.22
N TYR A 131 2.08 -9.70 4.91
CA TYR A 131 0.98 -9.19 4.09
C TYR A 131 0.43 -10.25 3.14
N ASN A 132 -0.89 -10.36 3.11
CA ASN A 132 -1.61 -11.03 2.03
C ASN A 132 -2.06 -9.97 1.04
N ALA A 133 -1.51 -9.98 -0.17
CA ALA A 133 -1.98 -9.17 -1.29
C ALA A 133 -2.94 -9.99 -2.14
N TYR A 134 -4.05 -9.37 -2.53
CA TYR A 134 -5.11 -9.96 -3.32
C TYR A 134 -5.19 -9.22 -4.64
N VAL A 135 -4.92 -9.94 -5.73
CA VAL A 135 -4.77 -9.35 -7.06
C VAL A 135 -5.84 -9.89 -8.00
N THR A 136 -6.49 -8.97 -8.70
CA THR A 136 -7.57 -9.25 -9.65
C THR A 136 -7.21 -8.66 -11.01
N VAL A 137 -7.31 -9.43 -12.10
CA VAL A 137 -6.96 -8.97 -13.45
C VAL A 137 -8.19 -8.98 -14.35
N ASN A 138 -8.56 -7.83 -14.92
CA ASN A 138 -9.75 -7.68 -15.79
C ASN A 138 -11.06 -8.17 -15.13
N GLY A 139 -11.16 -8.08 -13.80
CA GLY A 139 -12.33 -8.59 -13.07
C GLY A 139 -12.46 -10.11 -13.07
N SER A 140 -11.38 -10.85 -13.35
CA SER A 140 -11.33 -12.30 -13.18
C SER A 140 -11.70 -12.70 -11.74
N GLU A 141 -12.50 -13.75 -11.56
CA GLU A 141 -12.76 -14.30 -10.23
C GLU A 141 -11.53 -14.97 -9.60
N SER A 142 -10.45 -15.20 -10.37
CA SER A 142 -9.18 -15.68 -9.84
C SER A 142 -8.52 -14.59 -9.00
N LEU A 143 -8.68 -14.73 -7.69
CA LEU A 143 -8.01 -13.94 -6.68
C LEU A 143 -6.67 -14.61 -6.38
N ASP A 144 -5.61 -14.07 -6.94
CA ASP A 144 -4.26 -14.51 -6.60
C ASP A 144 -3.88 -13.92 -5.25
N ARG A 145 -3.73 -14.81 -4.26
CA ARG A 145 -3.23 -14.45 -2.93
C ARG A 145 -1.72 -14.60 -2.92
N ILE A 146 -1.03 -13.47 -2.84
CA ILE A 146 0.42 -13.41 -2.75
C ILE A 146 0.78 -13.13 -1.30
N HIS A 147 1.57 -14.02 -0.71
CA HIS A 147 2.07 -13.88 0.66
C HIS A 147 3.47 -13.29 0.62
N LEU A 148 3.67 -12.14 1.27
CA LEU A 148 4.97 -11.48 1.39
C LEU A 148 5.61 -11.90 2.72
N GLN A 149 6.77 -12.57 2.64
CA GLN A 149 7.62 -12.86 3.79
C GLN A 149 8.64 -11.72 3.95
N THR A 150 8.79 -11.25 5.18
CA THR A 150 9.14 -9.87 5.52
C THR A 150 10.62 -9.48 5.42
N GLU A 151 11.56 -10.40 5.23
CA GLU A 151 12.98 -10.06 5.46
C GLU A 151 13.65 -9.30 4.30
N ASP A 152 13.34 -9.59 3.03
CA ASP A 152 13.99 -8.93 1.88
C ASP A 152 13.10 -7.89 1.17
N ASP A 153 11.77 -8.03 1.26
CA ASP A 153 10.82 -7.22 0.49
C ASP A 153 10.23 -6.04 1.28
N CYS A 154 10.55 -5.92 2.57
CA CYS A 154 9.99 -4.91 3.47
C CYS A 154 11.05 -3.99 4.08
N SER A 155 10.61 -2.77 4.39
CA SER A 155 11.33 -1.72 5.11
C SER A 155 10.48 -1.22 6.26
N GLU A 156 11.01 -0.39 7.15
CA GLU A 156 10.31 0.16 8.32
C GLU A 156 8.98 0.90 8.00
N THR A 157 8.76 1.27 6.74
CA THR A 157 7.59 2.06 6.31
C THR A 157 6.67 1.31 5.34
N GLN A 158 7.22 0.38 4.56
CA GLN A 158 6.48 -0.28 3.50
C GLN A 158 7.14 -1.59 3.06
N CYS A 159 6.30 -2.49 2.54
CA CYS A 159 6.69 -3.64 1.74
C CYS A 159 6.50 -3.38 0.25
N ARG A 160 7.30 -4.04 -0.58
CA ARG A 160 7.20 -3.95 -2.04
C ARG A 160 6.90 -5.31 -2.65
N LEU A 161 5.86 -5.35 -3.48
CA LEU A 161 5.51 -6.49 -4.31
C LEU A 161 5.66 -6.14 -5.79
N SER A 162 6.30 -7.01 -6.57
CA SER A 162 6.45 -6.85 -8.01
C SER A 162 5.74 -7.98 -8.76
N ILE A 163 4.78 -7.63 -9.61
CA ILE A 163 3.99 -8.59 -10.41
C ILE A 163 4.33 -8.38 -11.89
N PRO A 164 4.59 -9.44 -12.67
CA PRO A 164 4.78 -9.31 -14.11
C PRO A 164 3.50 -8.78 -14.77
N ALA A 165 3.64 -7.77 -15.65
CA ALA A 165 2.54 -7.27 -16.45
C ALA A 165 2.34 -8.21 -17.65
N SER A 166 1.46 -9.20 -17.50
CA SER A 166 1.28 -10.31 -18.43
C SER A 166 0.52 -9.94 -19.71
N SER A 167 -0.29 -8.88 -19.72
CA SER A 167 -1.23 -8.61 -20.81
C SER A 167 -1.42 -7.14 -21.15
N VAL A 168 -1.49 -6.89 -22.47
CA VAL A 168 -1.81 -5.59 -23.07
C VAL A 168 -3.27 -5.25 -22.78
N ASN A 169 -3.55 -4.00 -22.36
CA ASN A 169 -4.89 -3.50 -22.02
C ASN A 169 -5.56 -4.24 -20.85
N SER A 170 -4.77 -4.69 -19.88
CA SER A 170 -5.31 -5.27 -18.64
C SER A 170 -5.40 -4.26 -17.51
N GLN A 171 -6.52 -4.32 -16.79
CA GLN A 171 -6.71 -3.64 -15.52
C GLN A 171 -6.31 -4.58 -14.39
N TYR A 172 -5.44 -4.11 -13.53
CA TYR A 172 -5.01 -4.82 -12.33
C TYR A 172 -5.58 -4.08 -11.13
N CYS A 173 -6.23 -4.81 -10.24
CA CYS A 173 -6.79 -4.28 -9.01
C CYS A 173 -6.21 -5.04 -7.82
N VAL A 174 -5.82 -4.32 -6.78
CA VAL A 174 -5.09 -4.90 -5.63
C VAL A 174 -5.69 -4.41 -4.33
N SER A 175 -5.87 -5.32 -3.38
CA SER A 175 -6.15 -5.02 -1.98
C SER A 175 -5.23 -5.85 -1.08
N ALA A 176 -4.99 -5.41 0.15
CA ALA A 176 -4.09 -6.12 1.06
C ALA A 176 -4.59 -6.08 2.51
N GLU A 177 -4.21 -7.09 3.28
CA GLU A 177 -4.37 -7.14 4.73
C GLU A 177 -3.07 -7.64 5.36
N GLY A 178 -2.77 -7.15 6.57
CA GLY A 178 -1.66 -7.63 7.37
C GLY A 178 -2.11 -8.76 8.31
N VAL A 179 -1.22 -9.69 8.58
CA VAL A 179 -1.41 -10.81 9.50
C VAL A 179 -0.26 -10.80 10.50
N SER A 180 -0.60 -10.80 11.79
CA SER A 180 0.36 -11.03 12.86
C SER A 180 0.22 -12.47 13.33
N ASP A 181 1.18 -13.32 12.97
CA ASP A 181 1.18 -14.74 13.37
C ASP A 181 1.37 -14.90 14.88
N THR A 182 2.08 -13.97 15.52
CA THR A 182 2.35 -13.99 16.97
C THR A 182 1.07 -13.79 17.78
N TRP A 183 0.22 -12.85 17.35
CA TRP A 183 -0.99 -12.47 18.07
C TRP A 183 -2.27 -13.10 17.49
N GLY A 184 -2.17 -13.73 16.32
CA GLY A 184 -3.31 -14.31 15.61
C GLY A 184 -4.33 -13.25 15.16
N VAL A 185 -3.88 -12.03 14.92
CA VAL A 185 -4.74 -10.90 14.52
C VAL A 185 -4.48 -10.51 13.07
N THR A 186 -5.55 -10.08 12.40
CA THR A 186 -5.49 -9.52 11.05
C THR A 186 -5.89 -8.06 11.05
N THR A 187 -5.27 -7.28 10.18
CA THR A 187 -5.72 -5.91 9.92
C THR A 187 -7.04 -5.95 9.15
N GLU A 188 -7.76 -4.83 9.17
CA GLU A 188 -8.78 -4.61 8.15
C GLU A 188 -8.16 -4.67 6.75
N ARG A 189 -8.94 -5.09 5.76
CA ARG A 189 -8.48 -5.15 4.38
C ARG A 189 -8.53 -3.77 3.74
N SER A 190 -7.49 -3.41 3.01
CA SER A 190 -7.42 -2.14 2.30
C SER A 190 -8.50 -2.02 1.25
N LYS A 191 -8.86 -0.77 0.91
CA LYS A 191 -9.62 -0.49 -0.30
C LYS A 191 -8.83 -1.00 -1.51
N GLU A 192 -9.54 -1.48 -2.50
CA GLU A 192 -8.95 -1.92 -3.75
C GLU A 192 -8.43 -0.72 -4.55
N VAL A 193 -7.20 -0.82 -5.05
CA VAL A 193 -6.55 0.19 -5.89
C VAL A 193 -6.26 -0.44 -7.25
N CYS A 194 -6.70 0.22 -8.32
CA CYS A 194 -6.58 -0.30 -9.68
C CYS A 194 -5.66 0.54 -10.56
N ILE A 195 -4.97 -0.12 -11.49
CA ILE A 195 -4.20 0.49 -12.57
C ILE A 195 -4.50 -0.20 -13.90
N THR A 196 -4.60 0.58 -14.98
CA THR A 196 -4.77 0.03 -16.33
C THR A 196 -3.47 0.14 -17.11
N ILE A 197 -3.02 -0.97 -17.68
CA ILE A 197 -1.78 -1.03 -18.46
C ILE A 197 -2.10 -0.88 -19.95
N PHE A 198 -1.75 0.28 -20.51
CA PHE A 198 -1.75 0.49 -21.95
C PHE A 198 -0.35 0.21 -22.51
N ASN A 199 -0.31 -0.40 -23.70
CA ASN A 199 0.93 -0.59 -24.45
C ASN A 199 1.08 0.54 -25.48
N SER A 200 2.00 1.48 -25.24
CA SER A 200 2.30 2.57 -26.17
C SER A 200 3.12 2.12 -27.39
N SER A 201 3.72 0.92 -27.37
CA SER A 201 4.63 0.44 -28.43
C SER A 201 3.96 0.26 -29.81
N ILE A 202 2.62 0.23 -29.88
CA ILE A 202 1.90 0.20 -31.16
C ILE A 202 2.15 1.49 -31.96
N LYS A 203 2.33 2.64 -31.30
CA LYS A 203 2.59 3.92 -31.99
C LYS A 203 3.99 3.98 -32.61
N ASP A 204 4.99 3.44 -31.92
CA ASP A 204 6.39 3.49 -32.35
C ASP A 204 6.66 2.50 -33.50
N SER A 205 6.05 1.30 -33.45
CA SER A 205 6.18 0.29 -34.50
C SER A 205 5.57 0.71 -35.84
N VAL A 206 4.44 1.44 -35.81
CA VAL A 206 3.80 1.96 -37.02
C VAL A 206 4.70 3.00 -37.71
N TRP A 207 5.33 3.91 -36.95
CA TRP A 207 6.23 4.91 -37.53
C TRP A 207 7.48 4.29 -38.16
N ILE A 208 8.07 3.27 -37.53
CA ILE A 208 9.21 2.53 -38.08
C ILE A 208 8.82 1.83 -39.39
N THR A 209 7.65 1.19 -39.42
CA THR A 209 7.13 0.51 -40.63
C THR A 209 6.88 1.50 -41.76
N VAL A 210 6.31 2.68 -41.46
CA VAL A 210 6.07 3.75 -42.44
C VAL A 210 7.38 4.31 -42.99
N PHE A 211 8.37 4.58 -42.13
CA PHE A 211 9.69 5.05 -42.57
C PHE A 211 10.39 4.03 -43.46
N ALA A 212 10.34 2.74 -43.10
CA ALA A 212 10.95 1.67 -43.90
C ALA A 212 10.31 1.56 -45.29
N ALA A 213 8.97 1.62 -45.37
CA ALA A 213 8.25 1.61 -46.64
C ALA A 213 8.58 2.82 -47.53
N PHE A 214 8.67 4.02 -46.92
CA PHE A 214 9.03 5.24 -47.63
C PHE A 214 10.47 5.19 -48.19
N LEU A 215 11.42 4.70 -47.41
CA LEU A 215 12.80 4.50 -47.87
C LEU A 215 12.89 3.49 -49.02
N LEU A 216 12.17 2.37 -48.93
CA LEU A 216 12.10 1.39 -50.01
C LEU A 216 11.54 2.01 -51.30
N PHE A 217 10.49 2.81 -51.19
CA PHE A 217 9.88 3.48 -52.33
C PHE A 217 10.86 4.47 -53.00
N LEU A 218 11.61 5.25 -52.20
CA LEU A 218 12.65 6.14 -52.72
C LEU A 218 13.75 5.38 -53.47
N VAL A 219 14.20 4.24 -52.94
CA VAL A 219 15.21 3.40 -53.61
C VAL A 219 14.66 2.87 -54.94
N LEU A 220 13.41 2.40 -54.98
CA LEU A 220 12.77 1.92 -56.20
C LEU A 220 12.65 3.03 -57.27
N ILE A 221 12.30 4.26 -56.88
CA ILE A 221 12.27 5.41 -57.80
C ILE A 221 13.67 5.66 -58.37
N LEU A 222 14.71 5.69 -57.53
CA LEU A 222 16.08 5.93 -58.00
C LEU A 222 16.55 4.85 -58.97
N VAL A 223 16.26 3.58 -58.69
CA VAL A 223 16.55 2.46 -59.60
C VAL A 223 15.79 2.61 -60.92
N PHE A 224 14.51 2.98 -60.88
CA PHE A 224 13.70 3.19 -62.07
C PHE A 224 14.23 4.35 -62.93
N VAL A 225 14.58 5.48 -62.31
CA VAL A 225 15.20 6.64 -62.98
C VAL A 225 16.54 6.25 -63.62
N TYR A 226 17.39 5.53 -62.90
CA TYR A 226 18.66 5.04 -63.44
C TYR A 226 18.46 4.10 -64.64
N CYS A 227 17.50 3.17 -64.54
CA CYS A 227 17.13 2.28 -65.64
C CYS A 227 16.58 3.05 -66.85
N CYS A 228 15.74 4.07 -66.65
CA CYS A 228 15.21 4.92 -67.71
C CYS A 228 16.30 5.74 -68.40
N ILE A 229 17.22 6.34 -67.64
CA ILE A 229 18.38 7.07 -68.19
C ILE A 229 19.26 6.13 -69.00
N LYS A 230 19.56 4.93 -68.48
CA LYS A 230 20.36 3.92 -69.19
C LYS A 230 19.66 3.43 -70.47
N LYS A 231 18.34 3.30 -70.46
CA LYS A 231 17.50 2.90 -71.61
C LYS A 231 17.32 4.02 -72.65
N ILE A 232 17.46 5.29 -72.26
CA ILE A 232 17.53 6.46 -73.15
C ILE A 232 18.93 6.66 -73.74
N ASN A 233 19.97 6.04 -73.16
CA ASN A 233 21.35 6.14 -73.63
C ASN A 233 21.83 5.15 -74.74
N PRO A 234 21.00 4.45 -75.56
CA PRO A 234 21.48 3.76 -76.75
C PRO A 234 21.40 4.62 -78.04
N PHE A 235 20.88 5.85 -78.00
CA PHE A 235 20.74 6.73 -79.17
C PHE A 235 21.83 7.82 -79.30
N ARG A 236 23.09 7.53 -78.95
CA ARG A 236 24.21 8.34 -79.46
C ARG A 236 24.52 7.92 -80.91
N ARG A 237 24.13 8.77 -81.87
CA ARG A 237 24.52 8.72 -83.29
C ARG A 237 26.00 8.30 -83.44
N LYS A 238 26.25 7.19 -84.13
CA LYS A 238 27.56 6.92 -84.73
C LYS A 238 27.78 7.97 -85.83
N ASN A 239 28.77 8.85 -85.68
CA ASN A 239 29.22 9.71 -86.76
C ASN A 239 29.84 8.83 -87.85
N ILE A 240 29.20 8.82 -89.03
CA ILE A 240 29.73 8.17 -90.24
C ILE A 240 30.83 9.08 -90.79
N MET A 241 32.07 8.57 -90.85
CA MET A 241 33.16 9.23 -91.60
C MET A 241 32.98 8.94 -93.10
N LEU A 242 33.02 9.99 -93.93
CA LEU A 242 33.13 9.87 -95.39
C LEU A 242 34.53 9.37 -95.79
N PRO A 243 34.64 8.50 -96.82
CA PRO A 243 35.92 8.07 -97.34
C PRO A 243 36.61 9.19 -98.13
N LYS A 244 37.94 9.26 -98.02
CA LYS A 244 38.79 10.13 -98.84
C LYS A 244 38.81 9.61 -100.28
N SER A 245 38.53 10.52 -101.21
CA SER A 245 38.74 10.36 -102.64
C SER A 245 40.23 10.19 -102.96
N LEU A 246 40.54 9.24 -103.85
CA LEU A 246 41.75 9.22 -104.67
C LEU A 246 41.32 9.48 -106.12
#